data_AF-A0AAD0YP58-F1
#
_entry.id   AF-A0AAD0YP58-F1
#
_cell.length_a   1.000
_cell.length_b   1.000
_cell.length_c   1.000
_cell.angle_alpha   90.00
_cell.angle_beta   90.00
_cell.angle_gamma   90.00
#
_symmetry.space_group_name_H-M   'P 1'
#
loop_
_entity.id
_entity.type
_entity.pdbx_description
1 polymer ?
#
loop_
_entity_poly.entity_id
_entity_poly.type
_entity_poly.pdbx_seq_one_letter_code
_entity_poly.pdbx_strand_id
1 'polypeptide(L)' 'MMTLSGIVIFNILDYIDPPVTKDGLRYMPIESIVKSFFSSLIIGAITFITAIRIQRLRQKK' A
#
# COMPACT_ATOMS: atom_id res chain seq x y z
N MET A 1 4.29 -6.47 -9.81
CA MET A 1 3.43 -7.39 -9.03
C MET A 1 2.74 -6.73 -7.84
N MET A 2 3.37 -5.76 -7.13
CA MET A 2 2.77 -5.09 -5.96
C MET A 2 1.55 -4.21 -6.26
N THR A 3 1.46 -3.62 -7.45
CA THR A 3 0.31 -2.81 -7.89
C THR A 3 -0.93 -3.66 -8.17
N LEU A 4 -0.75 -4.85 -8.76
CA LEU A 4 -1.84 -5.79 -9.04
C LEU A 4 -2.46 -6.34 -7.75
N SER A 5 -1.66 -6.67 -6.74
CA SER A 5 -2.21 -7.18 -5.47
C SER A 5 -3.02 -6.11 -4.73
N GLY A 6 -2.57 -4.85 -4.73
CA GLY A 6 -3.32 -3.74 -4.14
C GLY A 6 -4.69 -3.57 -4.79
N ILE A 7 -4.76 -3.54 -6.12
CA ILE A 7 -6.02 -3.38 -6.87
C ILE A 7 -7.00 -4.52 -6.59
N VAL A 8 -6.50 -5.76 -6.47
CA VAL A 8 -7.32 -6.93 -6.14
C VAL A 8 -7.87 -6.85 -4.72
N ILE A 9 -7.04 -6.48 -3.74
CA ILE A 9 -7.47 -6.32 -2.34
C ILE A 9 -8.51 -5.21 -2.21
N PHE A 10 -8.29 -4.07 -2.87
CA PHE A 10 -9.26 -2.98 -2.88
C PHE A 10 -10.58 -3.40 -3.52
N ASN A 11 -10.58 -4.10 -4.67
CA ASN A 11 -11.81 -4.61 -5.27
C ASN A 11 -12.58 -5.59 -4.36
N ILE A 12 -11.87 -6.48 -3.66
CA ILE A 12 -12.51 -7.43 -2.74
C ILE A 12 -13.13 -6.68 -1.56
N LEU A 13 -12.43 -5.71 -0.97
CA LEU A 13 -12.97 -4.89 0.12
C LEU A 13 -14.18 -4.06 -0.33
N ASP A 14 -14.11 -3.46 -1.53
CA ASP A 14 -15.21 -2.68 -2.12
C ASP A 14 -16.43 -3.55 -2.45
N TYR A 15 -16.21 -4.84 -2.75
CA TYR A 15 -17.29 -5.81 -2.98
C TYR A 15 -17.94 -6.29 -1.67
N ILE A 16 -17.16 -6.47 -0.60
CA ILE A 16 -17.65 -6.98 0.69
C ILE A 16 -18.34 -5.89 1.50
N ASP A 17 -17.75 -4.70 1.57
CA ASP A 17 -18.26 -3.58 2.35
C ASP A 17 -18.03 -2.26 1.58
N PRO A 18 -18.85 -2.01 0.53
CA PRO A 18 -18.70 -0.82 -0.29
C PRO A 18 -18.88 0.41 0.59
N PRO A 19 -17.90 1.34 0.60
CA PRO A 19 -18.02 2.56 1.37
C PRO A 19 -19.21 3.36 0.84
N VAL A 20 -20.18 3.55 1.72
CA VAL A 20 -21.42 4.27 1.46
C VAL A 20 -21.36 5.61 2.18
N THR A 21 -21.75 6.67 1.47
CA THR A 21 -21.95 7.97 2.11
C THR A 21 -23.11 7.90 3.09
N LYS A 22 -23.26 8.92 3.94
CA LYS A 22 -24.39 9.02 4.89
C LYS A 22 -25.77 8.93 4.21
N ASP A 23 -25.82 9.27 2.92
CA ASP A 23 -27.02 9.24 2.09
C ASP A 23 -27.19 7.90 1.33
N GLY A 24 -26.34 6.90 1.60
CA GLY A 24 -26.43 5.55 1.03
C GLY A 24 -25.86 5.41 -0.39
N LEU A 25 -25.17 6.42 -0.92
CA LEU A 25 -24.54 6.35 -2.23
C LEU A 25 -23.17 5.68 -2.14
N ARG A 26 -22.89 4.75 -3.04
CA ARG A 26 -21.55 4.16 -3.18
C ARG A 26 -20.57 5.22 -3.64
N TYR A 27 -19.44 5.33 -2.95
CA TYR A 27 -18.33 6.17 -3.38
C TYR A 27 -17.02 5.38 -3.30
N MET A 28 -16.06 5.70 -4.16
CA MET A 28 -14.74 5.08 -4.09
C MET A 28 -13.86 5.87 -3.10
N PRO A 29 -13.19 5.24 -2.11
CA PRO A 29 -12.44 5.94 -1.08
C PRO A 29 -11.04 6.31 -1.58
N ILE A 30 -10.97 7.22 -2.56
CA ILE A 30 -9.75 7.64 -3.27
C ILE A 30 -8.67 8.10 -2.28
N GLU A 31 -9.06 8.77 -1.19
CA GLU A 31 -8.13 9.20 -0.14
C GLU A 31 -7.35 8.05 0.50
N SER A 32 -8.00 6.90 0.72
CA SER A 32 -7.36 5.73 1.33
C SER A 32 -6.34 5.09 0.38
N ILE A 33 -6.64 5.09 -0.92
CA ILE A 33 -5.74 4.60 -1.97
C ILE A 33 -4.50 5.50 -2.07
N VAL A 34 -4.71 6.82 -2.10
CA VAL A 34 -3.62 7.80 -2.16
C VAL A 34 -2.73 7.69 -0.92
N LYS A 35 -3.31 7.62 0.28
CA LYS A 35 -2.55 7.42 1.53
C LYS A 35 -1.76 6.11 1.50
N SER A 36 -2.38 5.01 1.08
CA SER A 36 -1.71 3.70 0.99
C SER A 36 -0.55 3.72 -0.01
N PHE A 37 -0.71 4.42 -1.14
CA PHE A 37 0.37 4.61 -2.11
C PHE A 37 1.56 5.35 -1.49
N PHE A 38 1.34 6.47 -0.82
CA PHE A 38 2.41 7.20 -0.13
C PHE A 38 3.07 6.36 0.98
N SER A 39 2.29 5.63 1.78
CA SER A 39 2.83 4.71 2.79
C SER A 39 3.69 3.61 2.17
N SER A 40 3.30 3.08 1.01
CA SER A 40 4.10 2.05 0.30
C SER A 40 5.47 2.57 -0.15
N LEU A 41 5.55 3.84 -0.58
CA LEU A 41 6.83 4.48 -0.94
C LEU A 41 7.75 4.61 0.28
N ILE A 42 7.21 5.00 1.43
CA ILE A 42 7.97 5.11 2.68
C ILE A 42 8.51 3.74 3.10
N ILE A 43 7.66 2.72 3.12
CA ILE A 43 8.05 1.34 3.48
C ILE A 43 9.11 0.82 2.49
N GLY A 44 8.94 1.07 1.19
CA GLY A 44 9.90 0.71 0.16
C GLY A 44 11.28 1.35 0.40
N ALA A 45 11.31 2.65 0.70
CA ALA A 45 12.55 3.38 0.98
C ALA A 45 13.27 2.83 2.23
N ILE A 46 12.55 2.62 3.33
CA ILE A 46 13.12 2.06 4.57
C ILE A 46 13.69 0.66 4.31
N THR A 47 12.94 -0.19 3.60
CA THR A 47 13.36 -1.56 3.28
C THR A 47 14.62 -1.55 2.42
N PHE A 48 14.68 -0.68 1.41
CA PHE A 48 15.84 -0.55 0.52
C PHE A 48 17.10 -0.09 1.27
N ILE A 49 16.98 0.96 2.10
CA ILE A 49 18.09 1.45 2.92
C ILE A 49 18.58 0.36 3.89
N THR A 50 17.64 -0.35 4.53
CA THR A 50 17.95 -1.44 5.45
C THR A 50 18.69 -2.57 4.74
N ALA A 51 18.22 -2.98 3.55
CA ALA A 51 18.86 -4.00 2.74
C ALA A 51 20.30 -3.61 2.36
N ILE A 52 20.53 -2.38 1.89
CA ILE A 52 21.88 -1.87 1.60
C ILE A 52 22.76 -1.91 2.84
N ARG A 53 22.23 -1.48 4.00
CA ARG A 53 22.98 -1.45 5.25
C ARG A 53 23.42 -2.85 5.67
N ILE A 54 22.52 -3.82 5.59
CA ILE A 54 22.83 -5.24 5.87
C ILE A 54 23.88 -5.76 4.89
N GLN A 55 23.74 -5.46 3.60
CA GLN A 55 24.69 -5.91 2.59
C GLN A 55 26.11 -5.35 2.83
N ARG A 56 26.23 -4.07 3.19
CA ARG A 56 27.51 -3.43 3.54
C ARG A 56 28.13 -4.02 4.80
N LEU A 57 27.33 -4.29 5.83
CA LEU A 57 27.82 -4.95 7.05
C LEU A 57 28.34 -6.36 6.75
N ARG A 58 27.67 -7.10 5.86
CA ARG A 58 28.09 -8.44 5.45
C ARG A 58 29.40 -8.44 4.65
N GLN A 59 29.67 -7.41 3.86
CA GLN A 59 30.92 -7.30 3.09
C GLN A 59 32.12 -6.76 3.90
N LYS A 60 31.87 -6.14 5.06
CA LYS A 60 32.92 -5.72 6.00
C LYS A 60 33.36 -6.84 6.96
N LYS A 61 32.81 -8.04 6.82
CA LYS A 61 33.15 -9.24 7.59
C LYS A 61 33.80 -10.25 6.67
#